data_AF-A0A2J8WAA4-F1
#
_entry.id   AF-A0A2J8WAA4-F1
#
_cell.length_a   1.000
_cell.length_b   1.000
_cell.length_c   1.000
_cell.angle_alpha   90.00
_cell.angle_beta   90.00
_cell.angle_gamma   90.00
#
_symmetry.space_group_name_H-M   'P 1'
#
loop_
_entity.id
_entity.type
_entity.pdbx_description
1 polymer ?
#
loop_
_entity_poly.entity_id
_entity_poly.type
_entity_poly.pdbx_seq_one_letter_code
_entity_poly.pdbx_strand_id
1 'polypeptide(L)'
;MIQEWLQVEGLRLRQQAQNDSRGAGKAPFLSPQSWPPPLPPAQSEIMKVVNLKQAILQAWKERWSDYQWAINMKKLFPKGATWDILNLAEALLEQAMIGPSPNPLILSYLKYAISSQMVSYSSVLTAISKFDDFSRDLCVQALLDIMDMFCDRLSCHGKAEECIGLCRALLSALHW
;
A
#
# COMPACT_ATOMS: atom_id res chain seq x y z
N MET A 1 -9.23 4.41 -21.83
CA MET A 1 -8.22 4.81 -20.82
C MET A 1 -8.32 4.05 -19.49
N ILE A 2 -9.31 4.25 -18.59
CA ILE A 2 -9.35 3.53 -17.29
C ILE A 2 -9.64 2.02 -17.44
N GLN A 3 -10.55 1.65 -18.34
CA GLN A 3 -10.91 0.25 -18.61
C GLN A 3 -9.75 -0.52 -19.26
N GLU A 4 -9.02 0.11 -20.18
CA GLU A 4 -7.83 -0.47 -20.80
C GLU A 4 -6.69 -0.66 -19.79
N TRP A 5 -6.53 0.26 -18.84
CA TRP A 5 -5.50 0.16 -17.81
C TRP A 5 -5.74 -1.04 -16.89
N LEU A 6 -6.98 -1.27 -16.45
CA LEU A 6 -7.35 -2.44 -15.66
C LEU A 6 -7.16 -3.76 -16.44
N GLN A 7 -7.44 -3.75 -17.75
CA GLN A 7 -7.26 -4.91 -18.62
C GLN A 7 -5.76 -5.23 -18.81
N VAL A 8 -4.94 -4.21 -19.04
CA VAL A 8 -3.49 -4.33 -19.26
C VAL A 8 -2.78 -4.78 -17.98
N GLU A 9 -3.13 -4.20 -16.83
CA GLU A 9 -2.55 -4.58 -15.54
C GLU A 9 -2.96 -6.01 -15.14
N GLY A 10 -4.21 -6.40 -15.42
CA GLY A 10 -4.68 -7.77 -15.24
C GLY A 10 -3.96 -8.80 -16.11
N LEU A 11 -3.55 -8.42 -17.32
CA LEU A 11 -2.76 -9.27 -18.22
C LEU A 11 -1.29 -9.38 -17.77
N ARG A 12 -0.70 -8.26 -17.32
CA ARG A 12 0.67 -8.19 -16.79
C ARG A 12 0.84 -9.10 -15.56
N LEU A 13 -0.11 -9.05 -14.63
CA LEU A 13 -0.09 -9.89 -13.42
C LEU A 13 -0.23 -11.39 -13.74
N ARG A 14 -0.99 -11.75 -14.78
CA ARG A 14 -1.08 -13.14 -15.25
C ARG A 14 0.22 -13.63 -15.87
N GLN A 15 0.92 -12.79 -16.63
CA GLN A 15 2.20 -13.15 -17.24
C GLN A 15 3.33 -13.29 -16.21
N GLN A 16 3.34 -12.44 -15.17
CA GLN A 16 4.30 -12.54 -14.06
C GLN A 16 4.16 -13.90 -13.34
N ALA A 17 2.94 -14.30 -13.00
CA ALA A 17 2.66 -15.59 -12.36
C ALA A 17 3.06 -16.80 -13.23
N GLN A 18 2.98 -16.65 -14.56
CA GLN A 18 3.33 -17.71 -15.51
C GLN A 18 4.84 -17.84 -15.73
N ASN A 19 5.61 -16.75 -15.56
CA ASN A 19 7.07 -16.75 -15.62
C ASN A 19 7.72 -17.27 -14.34
N ASP A 20 7.16 -16.96 -13.17
CA ASP A 20 7.66 -17.49 -11.87
C ASP A 20 7.52 -19.01 -11.79
N SER A 21 6.55 -19.58 -12.52
CA SER A 21 6.34 -21.03 -12.62
C SER A 21 7.42 -21.77 -13.44
N ARG A 22 8.21 -21.07 -14.26
CA ARG A 22 9.23 -21.68 -15.14
C ARG A 22 10.65 -21.69 -14.55
N GLY A 23 10.89 -21.04 -13.41
CA GLY A 23 12.23 -20.83 -12.84
C GLY A 23 12.73 -21.90 -11.84
N ALA A 24 11.91 -22.85 -11.39
CA ALA A 24 12.30 -23.80 -10.35
C ALA A 24 13.01 -25.04 -10.94
N GLY A 25 14.34 -24.95 -11.06
CA GLY A 25 15.21 -26.06 -11.42
C GLY A 25 15.35 -27.13 -10.31
N LYS A 26 14.97 -28.37 -10.67
CA LYS A 26 15.43 -29.69 -10.21
C LYS A 26 15.78 -29.87 -8.71
N ALA A 27 14.78 -30.31 -7.94
CA ALA A 27 14.94 -31.11 -6.72
C ALA A 27 14.27 -32.50 -6.93
N PRO A 28 14.62 -33.55 -6.15
CA PRO A 28 14.38 -34.95 -6.52
C PRO A 28 12.90 -35.32 -6.56
N PHE A 29 12.57 -36.19 -7.52
CA PHE A 29 11.25 -36.77 -7.78
C PHE A 29 10.57 -37.29 -6.50
N LEU A 30 9.60 -36.53 -6.00
CA LEU A 30 8.50 -37.03 -5.19
C LEU A 30 7.22 -36.83 -6.00
N SER A 31 6.38 -37.85 -6.04
CA SER A 31 5.19 -37.96 -6.89
C SER A 31 4.29 -36.71 -6.84
N PRO A 32 3.81 -36.17 -7.99
CA PRO A 32 3.09 -34.87 -8.07
C PRO A 32 1.72 -34.77 -7.37
N GLN A 33 1.30 -35.75 -6.57
CA GLN A 33 -0.08 -35.89 -6.08
C GLN A 33 -0.29 -35.58 -4.59
N SER A 34 0.69 -34.99 -3.89
CA SER A 34 0.57 -34.78 -2.43
C SER A 34 0.80 -33.36 -1.92
N TRP A 35 1.06 -32.38 -2.79
CA TRP A 35 1.09 -30.98 -2.35
C TRP A 35 -0.26 -30.31 -2.50
N PRO A 36 -0.80 -29.68 -1.43
CA PRO A 36 -1.91 -28.75 -1.62
C PRO A 36 -1.43 -27.64 -2.57
N PRO A 37 -2.27 -27.18 -3.51
CA PRO A 37 -1.95 -26.00 -4.31
C PRO A 37 -1.63 -24.83 -3.36
N PRO A 38 -0.72 -23.90 -3.72
CA PRO A 38 -0.57 -22.65 -2.99
C PRO A 38 -1.96 -22.05 -2.80
N LEU A 39 -2.38 -21.83 -1.55
CA LEU A 39 -3.70 -21.23 -1.32
C LEU A 39 -3.74 -19.92 -2.13
N PRO A 40 -4.73 -19.73 -3.02
CA PRO A 40 -4.92 -18.42 -3.61
C PRO A 40 -5.10 -17.43 -2.45
N PRO A 41 -4.47 -16.24 -2.49
CA PRO A 41 -4.74 -15.21 -1.49
C PRO A 41 -6.25 -15.10 -1.34
N ALA A 42 -6.73 -15.21 -0.10
CA ALA A 42 -8.14 -15.44 0.18
C ALA A 42 -8.96 -14.42 -0.63
N GLN A 43 -9.92 -14.88 -1.43
CA GLN A 43 -10.72 -14.00 -2.29
C GLN A 43 -11.37 -12.85 -1.49
N SER A 44 -11.51 -13.02 -0.17
CA SER A 44 -11.94 -12.01 0.80
C SER A 44 -10.94 -10.86 1.01
N GLU A 45 -9.63 -11.08 0.90
CA GLU A 45 -8.59 -10.03 1.01
C GLU A 45 -8.47 -9.23 -0.29
N ILE A 46 -8.48 -9.89 -1.44
CA ILE A 46 -8.50 -9.23 -2.76
C ILE A 46 -9.73 -8.32 -2.88
N MET A 47 -10.91 -8.81 -2.46
CA MET A 47 -12.14 -8.01 -2.47
C MET A 47 -12.03 -6.78 -1.56
N LYS A 48 -11.37 -6.89 -0.40
CA LYS A 48 -11.19 -5.75 0.53
C LYS A 48 -10.25 -4.68 -0.04
N VAL A 49 -9.17 -5.06 -0.72
CA VAL A 49 -8.23 -4.12 -1.34
C VAL A 49 -8.86 -3.41 -2.54
N VAL A 50 -9.63 -4.12 -3.37
CA VAL A 50 -10.37 -3.51 -4.48
C VAL A 50 -11.41 -2.51 -3.96
N ASN A 51 -12.14 -2.85 -2.90
CA ASN A 51 -13.07 -1.94 -2.24
C ASN A 51 -12.37 -0.70 -1.67
N LEU A 52 -11.12 -0.83 -1.20
CA LEU A 52 -10.36 0.28 -0.64
C LEU A 52 -9.99 1.33 -1.69
N LYS A 53 -9.40 0.90 -2.81
CA LYS A 53 -9.03 1.84 -3.91
C LYS A 53 -10.28 2.54 -4.46
N GLN A 54 -11.39 1.82 -4.59
CA GLN A 54 -12.67 2.40 -4.99
C GLN A 54 -13.19 3.43 -3.98
N ALA A 55 -13.10 3.15 -2.68
CA ALA A 55 -13.50 4.10 -1.65
C ALA A 55 -12.65 5.39 -1.67
N ILE A 56 -11.34 5.27 -1.89
CA ILE A 56 -10.43 6.43 -2.04
C ILE A 56 -10.82 7.26 -3.28
N LEU A 57 -11.07 6.60 -4.41
CA LEU A 57 -11.48 7.27 -5.65
C LEU A 57 -12.84 7.95 -5.52
N GLN A 58 -13.79 7.32 -4.81
CA GLN A 58 -15.08 7.93 -4.53
C GLN A 58 -14.93 9.18 -3.66
N ALA A 59 -14.16 9.10 -2.58
CA ALA A 59 -13.88 10.24 -1.71
C ALA A 59 -13.24 11.41 -2.47
N TRP A 60 -12.26 11.11 -3.34
CA TRP A 60 -11.63 12.09 -4.20
C TRP A 60 -12.63 12.71 -5.20
N LYS A 61 -13.47 11.89 -5.84
CA LYS A 61 -14.49 12.35 -6.80
C LYS A 61 -15.52 13.26 -6.13
N GLU A 62 -15.97 12.91 -4.93
CA GLU A 62 -16.94 13.68 -4.14
C GLU A 62 -16.29 14.82 -3.33
N ARG A 63 -14.96 14.98 -3.42
CA ARG A 63 -14.18 16.04 -2.75
C ARG A 63 -14.43 16.08 -1.24
N TRP A 64 -14.50 14.92 -0.61
CA TRP A 64 -14.71 14.82 0.83
C TRP A 64 -13.60 15.53 1.61
N SER A 65 -13.95 16.23 2.68
CA SER A 65 -12.95 16.72 3.65
C SER A 65 -12.29 15.56 4.39
N ASP A 66 -11.12 15.81 5.01
CA ASP A 66 -10.39 14.78 5.76
C ASP A 66 -11.27 14.10 6.83
N TYR A 67 -12.09 14.88 7.52
CA TYR A 67 -13.03 14.38 8.53
C TYR A 67 -14.15 13.52 7.91
N GLN A 68 -14.76 13.98 6.81
CA GLN A 68 -15.79 13.23 6.10
C GLN A 68 -15.23 11.91 5.56
N TRP A 69 -14.02 11.95 4.99
CA TRP A 69 -13.31 10.77 4.55
C TRP A 69 -13.11 9.78 5.70
N ALA A 70 -12.53 10.22 6.82
CA ALA A 70 -12.26 9.34 7.95
C ALA A 70 -13.53 8.67 8.51
N ILE A 71 -14.65 9.41 8.60
CA ILE A 71 -15.94 8.84 9.02
C ILE A 71 -16.43 7.78 8.05
N ASN A 72 -16.45 8.08 6.75
CA ASN A 72 -16.98 7.16 5.76
C ASN A 72 -16.09 5.93 5.60
N MET A 73 -14.77 6.08 5.69
CA MET A 73 -13.85 4.94 5.72
C MET A 73 -14.16 4.02 6.91
N LYS A 74 -14.30 4.57 8.13
CA LYS A 74 -14.65 3.77 9.31
C LYS A 74 -16.00 3.05 9.19
N LYS A 75 -16.96 3.60 8.42
CA LYS A 75 -18.24 2.92 8.14
C LYS A 75 -18.07 1.74 7.18
N LEU A 76 -17.22 1.88 6.17
CA LEU A 76 -16.96 0.84 5.16
C LEU A 76 -16.17 -0.35 5.73
N PHE A 77 -15.32 -0.09 6.72
CA PHE A 77 -14.48 -1.11 7.36
C PHE A 77 -14.72 -1.14 8.88
N PRO A 78 -15.81 -1.79 9.34
CA PRO A 78 -16.12 -1.91 10.77
C PRO A 78 -15.10 -2.79 11.51
N LYS A 79 -15.03 -2.57 12.84
CA LYS A 79 -14.03 -3.07 13.80
C LYS A 79 -13.56 -4.51 13.53
N GLY A 80 -12.24 -4.67 13.37
CA GLY A 80 -11.57 -5.97 13.20
C GLY A 80 -10.50 -5.98 12.11
N ALA A 81 -10.52 -5.03 11.18
CA ALA A 81 -9.45 -4.84 10.20
C ALA A 81 -8.49 -3.74 10.67
N THR A 82 -7.20 -4.06 10.78
CA THR A 82 -6.16 -3.04 10.93
C THR A 82 -5.93 -2.40 9.56
N TRP A 83 -5.93 -1.08 9.45
CA TRP A 83 -5.74 -0.39 8.15
C TRP A 83 -4.40 -0.70 7.49
N ASP A 84 -3.38 -1.03 8.30
CA ASP A 84 -2.10 -1.52 7.81
C ASP A 84 -2.21 -2.88 7.11
N ILE A 85 -3.09 -3.78 7.59
CA ILE A 85 -3.36 -5.07 6.91
C ILE A 85 -4.01 -4.84 5.54
N LEU A 86 -4.74 -3.72 5.40
CA LEU A 86 -5.35 -3.33 4.13
C LEU A 86 -4.39 -2.56 3.22
N ASN A 87 -3.12 -2.36 3.62
CA ASN A 87 -2.13 -1.54 2.91
C ASN A 87 -2.65 -0.13 2.59
N LEU A 88 -3.36 0.51 3.54
CA LEU A 88 -3.97 1.84 3.32
C LEU A 88 -2.94 2.91 2.94
N ALA A 89 -1.77 2.92 3.58
CA ALA A 89 -0.71 3.88 3.27
C ALA A 89 -0.23 3.75 1.81
N GLU A 90 0.00 2.52 1.36
CA GLU A 90 0.38 2.21 -0.03
C GLU A 90 -0.73 2.58 -1.01
N ALA A 91 -1.97 2.22 -0.73
CA ALA A 91 -3.10 2.56 -1.60
C ALA A 91 -3.29 4.07 -1.73
N LEU A 92 -3.15 4.85 -0.65
CA LEU A 92 -3.23 6.30 -0.69
C LEU A 92 -2.05 6.91 -1.48
N LEU A 93 -0.82 6.45 -1.25
CA LEU A 93 0.35 6.93 -1.99
C LEU A 93 0.27 6.61 -3.48
N GLU A 94 -0.05 5.37 -3.84
CA GLU A 94 -0.24 4.96 -5.24
C GLU A 94 -1.25 5.86 -5.94
N GLN A 95 -2.41 6.11 -5.33
CA GLN A 95 -3.44 6.97 -5.92
C GLN A 95 -3.02 8.45 -5.95
N ALA A 96 -2.25 8.92 -4.96
CA ALA A 96 -1.71 10.27 -4.95
C ALA A 96 -0.69 10.50 -6.08
N MET A 97 0.07 9.47 -6.45
CA MET A 97 1.19 9.54 -7.39
C MET A 97 0.84 9.11 -8.84
N ILE A 98 -0.44 9.03 -9.24
CA ILE A 98 -0.80 8.71 -10.63
C ILE A 98 -0.46 9.85 -11.62
N GLY A 99 -0.64 11.11 -11.21
CA GLY A 99 -0.45 12.28 -12.08
C GLY A 99 0.97 12.84 -12.05
N PRO A 100 1.33 13.76 -12.97
CA PRO A 100 2.67 14.37 -13.00
C PRO A 100 3.03 15.14 -11.73
N SER A 101 2.01 15.62 -11.01
CA SER A 101 2.09 16.22 -9.67
C SER A 101 1.33 15.34 -8.68
N PRO A 102 1.75 15.28 -7.41
CA PRO A 102 1.00 14.54 -6.41
C PRO A 102 -0.39 15.15 -6.20
N ASN A 103 -1.40 14.31 -6.00
CA ASN A 103 -2.78 14.74 -5.75
C ASN A 103 -2.94 15.29 -4.33
N PRO A 104 -3.16 16.60 -4.14
CA PRO A 104 -3.12 17.22 -2.81
C PRO A 104 -4.23 16.72 -1.88
N LEU A 105 -5.39 16.34 -2.41
CA LEU A 105 -6.52 15.83 -1.60
C LEU A 105 -6.24 14.41 -1.08
N ILE A 106 -5.64 13.55 -1.91
CA ILE A 106 -5.30 12.19 -1.45
C ILE A 106 -4.12 12.27 -0.46
N LEU A 107 -3.17 13.18 -0.68
CA LEU A 107 -2.13 13.45 0.30
C LEU A 107 -2.70 13.98 1.63
N SER A 108 -3.75 14.82 1.62
CA SER A 108 -4.36 15.28 2.87
C SER A 108 -4.98 14.12 3.66
N TYR A 109 -5.60 13.14 2.97
CA TYR A 109 -6.09 11.92 3.60
C TYR A 109 -4.96 11.09 4.24
N LEU A 110 -3.81 10.97 3.57
CA LEU A 110 -2.65 10.28 4.12
C LEU A 110 -2.08 11.01 5.34
N LYS A 111 -1.92 12.33 5.26
CA LYS A 111 -1.47 13.17 6.38
C LYS A 111 -2.40 13.05 7.58
N TYR A 112 -3.71 13.00 7.33
CA TYR A 112 -4.72 12.76 8.35
C TYR A 112 -4.61 11.34 8.92
N ALA A 113 -4.44 10.32 8.08
CA ALA A 113 -4.29 8.93 8.51
C ALA A 113 -3.08 8.73 9.43
N ILE A 114 -1.97 9.40 9.13
CA ILE A 114 -0.75 9.42 9.96
C ILE A 114 -1.04 10.12 11.29
N SER A 115 -1.58 11.33 11.25
CA SER A 115 -1.86 12.15 12.45
C SER A 115 -2.87 11.49 13.39
N SER A 116 -3.83 10.74 12.84
CA SER A 116 -4.86 10.03 13.60
C SER A 116 -4.49 8.58 13.94
N GLN A 117 -3.25 8.16 13.67
CA GLN A 117 -2.73 6.81 13.92
C GLN A 117 -3.59 5.69 13.27
N MET A 118 -4.23 6.00 12.14
CA MET A 118 -4.94 4.98 11.36
C MET A 118 -3.94 4.03 10.69
N VAL A 119 -2.78 4.53 10.27
CA VAL A 119 -1.68 3.76 9.68
C VAL A 119 -0.43 3.87 10.55
N SER A 120 0.38 2.83 10.58
CA SER A 120 1.68 2.87 11.27
C SER A 120 2.75 3.62 10.47
N TYR A 121 3.73 4.19 11.16
CA TYR A 121 4.88 4.83 10.49
C TYR A 121 5.66 3.84 9.64
N SER A 122 5.74 2.56 10.06
CA SER A 122 6.40 1.50 9.30
C SER A 122 5.74 1.26 7.94
N SER A 123 4.41 1.22 7.86
CA SER A 123 3.71 0.99 6.59
C SER A 123 3.87 2.19 5.64
N VAL A 124 3.87 3.41 6.18
CA VAL A 124 4.13 4.64 5.41
C VAL A 124 5.55 4.64 4.86
N LEU A 125 6.57 4.45 5.70
CA LEU A 125 7.98 4.42 5.26
C LEU A 125 8.22 3.33 4.22
N THR A 126 7.62 2.15 4.41
CA THR A 126 7.70 1.06 3.43
C THR A 126 7.09 1.48 2.09
N ALA A 127 5.91 2.10 2.11
CA ALA A 127 5.25 2.55 0.89
C ALA A 127 6.00 3.68 0.18
N ILE A 128 6.65 4.60 0.92
CA ILE A 128 7.52 5.63 0.36
C ILE A 128 8.73 4.98 -0.33
N SER A 129 9.39 4.02 0.34
CA SER A 129 10.58 3.35 -0.21
C SER A 129 10.34 2.52 -1.49
N LYS A 130 9.07 2.30 -1.87
CA LYS A 130 8.69 1.64 -3.13
C LYS A 130 8.62 2.59 -4.31
N PHE A 131 8.56 3.90 -4.08
CA PHE A 131 8.58 4.88 -5.17
C PHE A 131 9.99 4.91 -5.77
N ASP A 132 10.16 4.87 -7.08
CA ASP A 132 11.51 4.85 -7.70
C ASP A 132 11.67 5.86 -8.84
N ASP A 133 10.60 6.59 -9.16
CA ASP A 133 10.59 7.60 -10.22
C ASP A 133 11.05 8.97 -9.69
N PHE A 134 12.35 9.06 -9.40
CA PHE A 134 13.01 10.28 -8.92
C PHE A 134 13.03 11.43 -9.94
N SER A 135 12.58 11.21 -11.18
CA SER A 135 12.43 12.28 -12.18
C SER A 135 11.28 13.24 -11.86
N ARG A 136 10.40 12.86 -10.92
CA ARG A 136 9.21 13.62 -10.53
C ARG A 136 9.48 14.41 -9.25
N ASP A 137 10.19 15.53 -9.39
CA ASP A 137 10.64 16.38 -8.27
C ASP A 137 9.53 16.73 -7.26
N LEU A 138 8.34 17.10 -7.76
CA LEU A 138 7.20 17.45 -6.90
C LEU A 138 6.68 16.27 -6.07
N CYS A 139 6.74 15.06 -6.62
CA CYS A 139 6.35 13.85 -5.90
C CYS A 139 7.39 13.51 -4.83
N VAL A 140 8.68 13.55 -5.18
CA VAL A 140 9.78 13.33 -4.23
C VAL A 140 9.71 14.33 -3.08
N GLN A 141 9.53 15.63 -3.37
CA GLN A 141 9.37 16.66 -2.34
C GLN A 141 8.20 16.34 -1.41
N ALA A 142 7.03 15.98 -1.95
CA ALA A 142 5.87 15.65 -1.13
C ALA A 142 6.05 14.40 -0.25
N LEU A 143 6.84 13.42 -0.72
CA LEU A 143 7.20 12.23 0.07
C LEU A 143 8.15 12.60 1.23
N LEU A 144 9.16 13.43 0.97
CA LEU A 144 10.06 13.94 1.99
C LEU A 144 9.31 14.76 3.05
N ASP A 145 8.40 15.65 2.63
CA ASP A 145 7.55 16.41 3.53
C ASP A 145 6.72 15.49 4.44
N ILE A 146 6.25 14.35 3.93
CA ILE A 146 5.53 13.36 4.73
C ILE A 146 6.44 12.68 5.75
N MET A 147 7.67 12.32 5.38
CA MET A 147 8.63 11.72 6.31
C MET A 147 8.99 12.69 7.44
N ASP A 148 9.20 13.97 7.10
CA ASP A 148 9.51 15.04 8.05
C ASP A 148 8.38 15.23 9.09
N MET A 149 7.11 15.06 8.70
CA MET A 149 5.97 15.23 9.61
C MET A 149 6.01 14.33 10.86
N PHE A 150 6.67 13.18 10.82
CA PHE A 150 6.69 12.22 11.93
C PHE A 150 8.09 11.73 12.33
N CYS A 151 9.15 12.23 11.71
CA CYS A 151 10.53 11.78 11.95
C CYS A 151 10.91 11.85 13.44
N ASP A 152 10.59 12.95 14.12
CA ASP A 152 10.88 13.17 15.54
C ASP A 152 10.09 12.25 16.49
N ARG A 153 9.05 11.58 16.00
CA ARG A 153 8.19 10.67 16.78
C ARG A 153 8.51 9.20 16.56
N LEU A 154 9.49 8.90 15.71
CA LEU A 154 9.92 7.53 15.44
C LEU A 154 10.58 6.95 16.67
N SER A 155 9.95 5.93 17.24
CA SER A 155 10.50 5.25 18.41
C SER A 155 10.01 3.81 18.49
N CYS A 156 10.91 2.92 18.90
CA CYS A 156 10.62 1.49 19.09
C CYS A 156 10.14 1.25 20.52
N HIS A 157 8.84 1.45 20.76
CA HIS A 157 8.20 1.12 22.03
C HIS A 157 7.03 0.17 21.75
N GLY A 158 7.20 -1.13 22.01
CA GLY A 158 6.13 -2.09 21.75
C GLY A 158 6.60 -3.53 21.57
N LYS A 159 5.85 -4.30 20.77
CA LYS A 159 6.18 -5.68 20.45
C LYS A 159 7.43 -5.75 19.57
N ALA A 160 8.25 -6.78 19.77
CA ALA A 160 9.47 -6.98 18.99
C ALA A 160 9.21 -6.98 17.48
N GLU A 161 8.13 -7.62 17.03
CA GLU A 161 7.73 -7.69 15.62
C GLU A 161 7.47 -6.30 15.00
N GLU A 162 6.78 -5.41 15.72
CA GLU A 162 6.48 -4.05 15.25
C GLU A 162 7.76 -3.20 15.19
N CYS A 163 8.65 -3.38 16.17
CA CYS A 163 9.95 -2.69 16.20
C CYS A 163 10.86 -3.17 15.05
N ILE A 164 10.91 -4.48 14.78
CA ILE A 164 11.65 -5.04 13.65
C ILE A 164 11.07 -4.53 12.33
N GLY A 165 9.75 -4.51 12.20
CA GLY A 165 9.06 -3.93 11.04
C GLY A 165 9.46 -2.48 10.80
N LEU A 166 9.43 -1.65 11.85
CA LEU A 166 9.85 -0.26 11.78
C LEU A 166 11.32 -0.11 11.39
N CYS A 167 12.24 -0.87 12.01
CA CYS A 167 13.65 -0.85 11.68
C CYS A 167 13.91 -1.21 10.21
N ARG A 168 13.21 -2.21 9.68
CA ARG A 168 13.31 -2.60 8.26
C ARG A 168 12.81 -1.49 7.35
N ALA A 169 11.66 -0.89 7.68
CA ALA A 169 11.09 0.20 6.91
C ALA A 169 12.00 1.44 6.91
N LEU A 170 12.62 1.75 8.06
CA LEU A 170 13.61 2.83 8.17
C LEU A 170 14.85 2.56 7.32
N LEU A 171 15.41 1.35 7.38
CA LEU A 171 16.56 0.99 6.55
C LEU A 171 16.23 1.12 5.06
N SER A 172 15.05 0.65 4.62
CA SER A 172 14.60 0.82 3.24
C SER A 172 14.45 2.29 2.86
N ALA A 173 13.89 3.12 3.75
CA ALA A 173 13.71 4.54 3.50
C ALA A 173 15.02 5.35 3.52
N LEU A 174 16.05 4.88 4.23
CA LEU A 174 17.39 5.49 4.21
C LEU A 174 18.19 5.15 2.95
N HIS A 175 17.89 4.00 2.32
CA HIS A 175 18.50 3.60 1.04
C HIS A 175 17.79 4.18 -0.19
N TRP A 176 16.53 4.60 -0.01
CA TRP A 176 15.70 5.27 -1.02
C TRP A 176 16.22 6.67 -1.31
#